data_AF-A0A1G5ULX8-F1
#
_entry.id   AF-A0A1G5ULX8-F1
#
_cell.length_a   1.000
_cell.length_b   1.000
_cell.length_c   1.000
_cell.angle_alpha   90.00
_cell.angle_beta   90.00
_cell.angle_gamma   90.00
#
_symmetry.space_group_name_H-M   'P 1'
#
loop_
_entity.id
_entity.type
_entity.pdbx_description
1 polymer ?
#
loop_
_entity_poly.entity_id
_entity_poly.type
_entity_poly.pdbx_seq_one_letter_code
_entity_poly.pdbx_strand_id
1 'polypeptide(L)'
;MLRVFVTVAAMVAFTVALVVAAFALTQWPAVIWTGAVLAGVVFERARYGAARERPADGDWRETPERFIDDASGRVMVVWVSPSSGERRYVLEGDSVNAPANELQ
;
A
#
# COMPACT_ATOMS: atom_id res chain seq x y z
N MET A 1 6.84 2.75 11.19
CA MET A 1 7.93 2.01 11.88
C MET A 1 7.85 0.51 11.61
N LEU A 2 6.76 -0.17 11.97
CA LEU A 2 6.61 -1.63 11.78
C LEU A 2 6.84 -2.11 10.33
N ARG A 3 6.23 -1.46 9.34
CA ARG A 3 6.40 -1.83 7.91
C ARG A 3 7.87 -1.83 7.46
N VAL A 4 8.59 -0.74 7.73
CA VAL A 4 10.02 -0.62 7.39
C VAL A 4 10.84 -1.68 8.11
N PHE A 5 10.54 -1.92 9.40
CA PHE A 5 11.18 -2.96 10.18
C PHE A 5 10.98 -4.35 9.56
N VAL A 6 9.74 -4.72 9.20
CA VAL A 6 9.42 -6.01 8.58
C VAL A 6 10.14 -6.17 7.24
N THR A 7 10.18 -5.13 6.40
CA THR A 7 10.91 -5.17 5.13
C THR A 7 12.41 -5.40 5.35
N VAL A 8 13.03 -4.66 6.27
CA VAL A 8 14.47 -4.80 6.56
C VAL A 8 14.77 -6.19 7.14
N ALA A 9 13.94 -6.68 8.07
CA ALA A 9 14.10 -8.02 8.64
C ALA A 9 13.99 -9.11 7.57
N ALA A 10 13.03 -9.01 6.64
CA ALA A 10 12.88 -9.94 5.53
C ALA A 10 14.10 -9.91 4.58
N MET A 11 14.63 -8.72 4.27
CA MET A 11 15.84 -8.57 3.47
C MET A 11 17.04 -9.24 4.14
N VAL A 12 17.26 -8.97 5.44
CA VAL A 12 18.36 -9.59 6.20
C VAL A 12 18.23 -11.11 6.22
N ALA A 13 17.04 -11.64 6.51
CA ALA A 13 16.79 -13.07 6.53
C ALA A 13 17.08 -13.73 5.16
N PHE A 14 16.66 -13.09 4.07
CA PHE A 14 16.94 -13.56 2.70
C PHE A 14 18.45 -13.53 2.39
N THR A 15 19.15 -12.46 2.76
CA THR A 15 20.61 -12.37 2.59
C THR A 15 21.34 -13.47 3.37
N VAL A 16 20.95 -13.72 4.63
CA VAL A 16 21.53 -14.79 5.44
C VAL A 16 21.27 -16.15 4.79
N ALA A 17 20.06 -16.40 4.28
CA ALA A 17 19.75 -17.65 3.60
C ALA A 17 20.61 -17.87 2.34
N LEU A 18 20.86 -16.82 1.55
CA LEU A 18 21.75 -16.89 0.38
C LEU A 18 23.20 -17.22 0.77
N VAL A 19 23.73 -16.56 1.80
CA VAL A 19 25.08 -16.82 2.31
C VAL A 19 25.19 -18.27 2.79
N VAL A 20 24.24 -18.74 3.59
CA VAL A 20 24.23 -20.12 4.09
C VAL A 20 24.13 -21.14 2.94
N ALA A 21 23.26 -20.91 1.96
CA ALA A 21 23.11 -21.81 0.82
C ALA A 21 24.38 -21.88 -0.06
N ALA A 22 25.19 -20.81 -0.11
CA ALA A 22 26.46 -20.81 -0.83
C ALA A 22 27.51 -21.74 -0.18
N PHE A 23 27.46 -21.94 1.13
CA PHE A 23 28.35 -22.86 1.86
C PHE A 23 27.73 -24.24 2.09
N ALA A 24 26.41 -24.37 2.05
CA ALA A 24 25.67 -25.60 2.28
C ALA A 24 24.49 -25.73 1.33
N LEU A 25 24.71 -26.38 0.18
CA LEU A 25 23.70 -26.46 -0.89
C LEU A 25 22.38 -27.08 -0.44
N THR A 26 22.39 -27.98 0.55
CA THR A 26 21.18 -28.57 1.17
C THR A 26 20.23 -27.51 1.76
N GLN A 27 20.71 -26.30 2.03
CA GLN A 27 19.93 -25.19 2.58
C GLN A 27 19.19 -24.35 1.52
N TRP A 28 19.23 -24.76 0.25
CA TRP A 28 18.47 -24.10 -0.84
C TRP A 28 16.97 -23.87 -0.54
N PRO A 29 16.24 -24.72 0.21
CA PRO A 29 14.83 -24.44 0.51
C PRO A 29 14.62 -23.17 1.36
N ALA A 30 15.60 -22.80 2.20
CA ALA A 30 15.53 -21.59 3.01
C ALA A 30 15.52 -20.32 2.15
N VAL A 31 16.22 -20.34 1.01
CA VAL A 31 16.22 -19.24 0.03
C VAL A 31 14.84 -19.06 -0.58
N ILE A 32 14.16 -20.17 -0.93
CA ILE A 32 12.79 -20.11 -1.47
C ILE A 32 11.83 -19.53 -0.43
N TRP A 33 11.87 -20.02 0.81
CA TRP A 33 10.98 -19.55 1.86
C TRP A 33 11.18 -18.06 2.18
N THR A 34 12.41 -17.64 2.43
CA THR A 34 12.73 -16.24 2.72
C THR A 34 12.47 -15.34 1.51
N GLY A 35 12.71 -15.83 0.29
CA GLY A 35 12.39 -15.13 -0.95
C GLY A 35 10.90 -14.92 -1.16
N ALA A 36 10.07 -15.93 -0.88
CA ALA A 36 8.63 -15.84 -0.96
C ALA A 36 8.07 -14.82 0.04
N VAL A 37 8.58 -14.80 1.28
CA VAL A 37 8.20 -13.80 2.29
C VAL A 37 8.60 -12.39 1.83
N LEU A 38 9.84 -12.20 1.37
CA LEU A 38 10.30 -10.91 0.89
C LEU A 38 9.46 -10.43 -0.31
N ALA A 39 9.16 -11.32 -1.27
CA ALA A 39 8.30 -11.03 -2.40
C ALA A 39 6.89 -10.63 -1.95
N GLY A 40 6.31 -11.33 -0.98
CA GLY A 40 5.01 -10.99 -0.40
C GLY A 40 4.98 -9.60 0.24
N VAL A 41 6.02 -9.25 1.01
CA VAL A 41 6.14 -7.93 1.63
C VAL A 41 6.29 -6.82 0.58
N VAL A 42 7.11 -7.05 -0.44
CA VAL A 42 7.28 -6.09 -1.55
C VAL A 42 5.99 -5.97 -2.35
N PHE A 43 5.29 -7.08 -2.61
CA PHE A 43 4.01 -7.10 -3.30
C PHE A 43 2.93 -6.35 -2.52
N GLU A 44 2.79 -6.60 -1.21
CA GLU A 44 1.86 -5.87 -0.35
C GLU A 44 2.15 -4.37 -0.38
N ARG A 45 3.44 -3.99 -0.33
CA ARG A 45 3.86 -2.60 -0.43
C ARG A 45 3.52 -1.99 -1.79
N ALA A 46 3.75 -2.68 -2.89
CA ALA A 46 3.41 -2.18 -4.21
C ALA A 46 1.89 -2.04 -4.40
N ARG A 47 1.12 -3.04 -3.94
CA ARG A 47 -0.32 -3.11 -4.15
C ARG A 47 -1.15 -2.24 -3.21
N TYR A 48 -0.73 -2.10 -1.95
CA TYR A 48 -1.46 -1.37 -0.90
C TYR A 48 -0.70 -0.14 -0.36
N GLY A 49 0.57 0.04 -0.71
CA GLY A 49 1.35 1.23 -0.37
C GLY A 49 1.07 2.41 -1.29
N ALA A 50 0.78 2.16 -2.58
CA ALA A 50 0.43 3.19 -3.56
C ALA A 50 -0.88 3.93 -3.20
N ALA A 51 -1.86 3.23 -2.62
CA ALA A 51 -3.09 3.86 -2.12
C ALA A 51 -2.85 4.80 -0.93
N ARG A 52 -1.70 4.70 -0.24
CA ARG A 52 -1.35 5.53 0.92
C ARG A 52 -0.27 6.57 0.63
N GLU A 53 0.16 6.70 -0.62
CA GLU A 53 1.01 7.83 -0.99
C GLU A 53 0.18 9.10 -0.84
N ARG A 54 0.56 9.88 0.18
CA ARG A 54 0.10 11.25 0.46
C ARG A 54 -0.34 11.95 -0.82
N PRO A 55 -1.52 12.59 -0.86
CA PRO A 55 -1.81 13.54 -1.92
C PRO A 55 -0.64 14.49 -2.05
N ALA A 56 -0.18 14.66 -3.29
CA ALA A 56 0.87 15.59 -3.65
C ALA A 56 0.46 17.06 -3.42
N ASP A 57 -0.73 17.34 -2.90
CA ASP A 57 -1.15 18.69 -2.54
C ASP A 57 -2.22 18.68 -1.44
N GLY A 58 -2.00 19.51 -0.43
CA GLY A 58 -3.03 19.93 0.51
C GLY A 58 -3.27 18.99 1.69
N ASP A 59 -3.86 19.57 2.73
CA ASP A 59 -4.19 18.99 4.04
C ASP A 59 -5.12 17.76 3.98
N TRP A 60 -5.44 17.24 2.80
CA TRP A 60 -6.40 16.17 2.59
C TRP A 60 -5.90 14.81 3.09
N ARG A 61 -6.78 14.09 3.79
CA ARG A 61 -6.55 12.72 4.27
C ARG A 61 -7.63 11.77 3.76
N GLU A 62 -7.21 10.66 3.18
CA GLU A 62 -8.10 9.55 2.83
C GLU A 62 -8.68 8.96 4.12
N THR A 63 -9.99 8.70 4.11
CA THR A 63 -10.68 7.98 5.17
C THR A 63 -10.92 6.53 4.73
N PRO A 64 -11.17 5.59 5.66
CA PRO A 64 -11.54 4.22 5.29
C PRO A 64 -12.95 4.11 4.68
N GLU A 65 -13.69 5.21 4.56
CA GLU A 65 -15.05 5.20 4.04
C GLU A 65 -15.06 4.98 2.53
N ARG A 66 -15.81 3.96 2.11
CA ARG A 66 -16.00 3.56 0.71
C ARG A 66 -17.46 3.31 0.44
N PHE A 67 -17.92 3.75 -0.71
CA PHE A 67 -19.31 3.58 -1.13
C PHE A 67 -19.38 3.40 -2.63
N ILE A 68 -20.47 2.80 -3.11
CA ILE A 68 -20.74 2.66 -4.53
C ILE A 68 -21.56 3.87 -4.95
N ASP A 69 -21.10 4.59 -5.97
CA ASP A 69 -21.90 5.63 -6.61
C ASP A 69 -22.98 4.97 -7.48
N ASP A 70 -24.25 5.15 -7.15
CA ASP A 70 -25.38 4.50 -7.84
C ASP A 70 -25.48 4.92 -9.32
N ALA A 71 -24.99 6.13 -9.66
CA ALA A 71 -25.02 6.63 -11.03
C ALA A 71 -23.99 5.94 -11.94
N SER A 72 -22.77 5.69 -11.42
CA SER A 72 -21.67 5.11 -12.21
C SER A 72 -21.34 3.65 -11.86
N GLY A 73 -21.87 3.11 -10.77
CA GLY A 73 -21.54 1.80 -10.23
C GLY A 73 -20.10 1.67 -9.73
N ARG A 74 -19.38 2.79 -9.57
CA ARG A 74 -17.96 2.80 -9.22
C ARG A 74 -17.75 2.99 -7.72
N VAL A 75 -16.64 2.44 -7.22
CA VAL A 75 -16.24 2.61 -5.82
C VAL A 75 -15.66 4.01 -5.66
N MET A 76 -16.24 4.73 -4.72
CA MET A 76 -15.83 6.05 -4.29
C MET A 76 -15.12 5.97 -2.94
N VAL A 77 -14.16 6.85 -2.73
CA VAL A 77 -13.40 7.01 -1.49
C VAL A 77 -13.58 8.43 -0.97
N VAL A 78 -13.78 8.57 0.35
CA VAL A 78 -13.96 9.87 1.00
C VAL A 78 -12.62 10.42 1.48
N TRP A 79 -12.32 11.65 1.08
CA TRP A 79 -11.20 12.45 1.58
C TRP A 79 -11.72 13.57 2.47
N VAL A 80 -10.98 13.87 3.55
CA VAL A 80 -11.35 14.93 4.51
C VAL A 80 -10.18 15.90 4.67
N SER A 81 -10.46 17.19 4.67
CA SER A 81 -9.53 18.26 5.05
C SER A 81 -9.64 18.51 6.57
N PRO A 82 -8.62 18.23 7.39
CA PRO A 82 -8.63 18.51 8.82
C PRO A 82 -8.73 20.00 9.18
N SER A 83 -8.19 20.90 8.35
CA SER A 83 -8.21 22.35 8.58
C SER A 83 -9.58 22.98 8.34
N SER A 84 -10.31 22.53 7.31
CA SER A 84 -11.61 23.10 6.94
C SER A 84 -12.80 22.21 7.29
N GLY A 85 -12.59 20.92 7.52
CA GLY A 85 -13.65 19.92 7.68
C GLY A 85 -14.34 19.53 6.36
N GLU A 86 -13.89 20.05 5.22
CA GLU A 86 -14.45 19.73 3.91
C GLU A 86 -14.27 18.24 3.58
N ARG A 87 -15.24 17.68 2.84
CA ARG A 87 -15.22 16.30 2.37
C ARG A 87 -15.22 16.30 0.84
N ARG A 88 -14.37 15.47 0.23
CA ARG A 88 -14.36 15.21 -1.20
C ARG A 88 -14.56 13.74 -1.49
N TYR A 89 -15.27 13.48 -2.57
CA TYR A 89 -15.60 12.15 -3.05
C TYR A 89 -14.89 11.94 -4.39
N VAL A 90 -13.92 11.03 -4.41
CA VAL A 90 -13.14 10.70 -5.62
C VAL A 90 -13.16 9.21 -5.87
N LEU A 91 -12.97 8.80 -7.12
CA LEU A 91 -12.96 7.39 -7.47
C LEU A 91 -11.80 6.67 -6.79
N GLU A 92 -12.00 5.39 -6.48
CA GLU A 92 -10.92 4.55 -6.00
C GLU A 92 -9.76 4.53 -7.01
N GLY A 93 -8.60 5.01 -6.57
CA GLY A 93 -7.39 5.11 -7.39
C GLY A 93 -7.11 6.50 -7.97
N ASP A 94 -8.06 7.44 -7.85
CA ASP A 94 -7.89 8.83 -8.30
C ASP A 94 -7.27 9.72 -7.20
N SER A 95 -6.65 10.82 -7.64
CA SER A 95 -6.12 11.84 -6.73
C SER A 95 -7.24 12.72 -6.15
N VAL A 96 -7.01 13.31 -4.96
CA VAL A 96 -7.97 14.26 -4.33
C VAL A 96 -8.23 15.55 -5.14
N ASN A 97 -7.39 15.81 -6.15
CA ASN A 97 -7.53 16.94 -7.08
C ASN A 97 -8.31 16.57 -8.35
N ALA A 98 -8.70 15.30 -8.52
CA ALA A 98 -9.64 14.91 -9.56
C ALA A 98 -10.96 15.71 -9.39
N PRO A 99 -11.70 15.98 -10.49
CA PRO A 99 -13.00 16.62 -10.39
C PRO A 99 -13.86 15.84 -9.40
N ALA A 100 -14.28 16.52 -8.32
CA ALA A 100 -15.09 15.90 -7.28
C ALA A 100 -16.37 15.38 -7.92
N ASN A 101 -16.71 14.12 -7.64
CA ASN A 101 -18.01 13.61 -8.05
C ASN A 101 -19.04 14.20 -7.08
N GLU A 102 -19.97 15.03 -7.60
CA GLU A 102 -21.10 15.49 -6.81
C GLU A 102 -22.01 14.29 -6.55
N LEU A 103 -22.17 13.90 -5.28
CA LEU A 103 -23.18 12.93 -4.90
C LEU A 103 -24.53 13.60 -5.14
N GLN A 104 -25.23 13.19 -6.20
CA GLN A 104 -26.58 13.64 -6.51
C GLN A 104 -27.61 12.86 -5.70
#